data_AF-A0A2H3G3M7-F1
#
_entry.id   AF-A0A2H3G3M7-F1
#
_cell.length_a   1.000
_cell.length_b   1.000
_cell.length_c   1.000
_cell.angle_alpha   90.00
_cell.angle_beta   90.00
_cell.angle_gamma   90.00
#
_symmetry.space_group_name_H-M   'P 1'
#
loop_
_entity.id
_entity.type
_entity.pdbx_description
1 polymer ?
#
loop_
_entity_poly.entity_id
_entity_poly.type
_entity_poly.pdbx_seq_one_letter_code
_entity_poly.pdbx_strand_id
1 'polypeptide(L)'
;MILELMATVWNFFTTFTSTEVDKTKLNQLLNTVRHSLKRSVLSEASFLPENQIKKLVTPDKIKAILPNAKPELVDFICKHAKKLFLTASFHHGNLQDIMDTFKYHGMTDKELPIRDLTSEDMYCDVHTEGLQRVCSHEKALEAFHRWDTHDVWTFYNDQ
;
A
#
# COMPACT_ATOMS: atom_id res chain seq x y z
N MET A 1 1.81 -0.49 -44.08
CA MET A 1 0.66 -0.74 -43.16
C MET A 1 1.07 -1.57 -41.93
N ILE A 2 2.23 -1.29 -41.33
CA ILE A 2 2.70 -1.86 -40.05
C ILE A 2 3.17 -0.74 -39.09
N LEU A 3 3.48 0.46 -39.62
CA LEU A 3 3.92 1.61 -38.84
C LEU A 3 2.80 2.34 -38.08
N GLU A 4 1.52 2.12 -38.41
CA GLU A 4 0.40 2.78 -37.70
C GLU A 4 -0.07 2.03 -36.44
N LEU A 5 0.30 0.76 -36.27
CA LEU A 5 -0.08 -0.07 -35.11
C LEU A 5 0.85 0.12 -33.90
N MET A 6 2.06 0.66 -34.10
CA MET A 6 2.99 0.94 -32.99
C MET A 6 2.75 2.32 -32.36
N ALA A 7 2.10 3.25 -33.08
CA ALA A 7 1.75 4.57 -32.55
C ALA A 7 0.51 4.55 -31.64
N THR A 8 -0.30 3.50 -31.67
CA THR A 8 -1.52 3.37 -30.86
C THR A 8 -1.28 2.73 -29.49
N VAL A 9 -0.17 2.03 -29.30
CA VAL A 9 0.20 1.43 -27.99
C VAL A 9 1.08 2.38 -27.17
N TRP A 10 1.83 3.27 -27.82
CA TRP A 10 2.71 4.21 -27.12
C TRP A 10 1.97 5.44 -26.56
N ASN A 11 0.80 5.79 -27.13
CA ASN A 11 -0.03 6.89 -26.64
C ASN A 11 -0.89 6.53 -25.40
N PHE A 12 -0.75 5.32 -24.83
CA PHE A 12 -1.44 4.97 -23.59
C PHE A 12 -0.64 5.33 -22.32
N PHE A 13 0.65 5.65 -22.45
CA PHE A 13 1.53 5.90 -21.30
C PHE A 13 1.86 7.36 -21.02
N THR A 14 1.35 8.29 -21.83
CA THR A 14 1.59 9.72 -21.60
C THR A 14 0.32 10.50 -21.87
N THR A 15 -0.61 10.51 -20.91
CA THR A 15 -1.40 11.67 -20.43
C THR A 15 -2.47 11.15 -19.45
N PHE A 16 -2.07 10.72 -18.26
CA PHE A 16 -2.94 10.84 -17.09
C PHE A 16 -2.24 11.78 -16.13
N THR A 17 -2.45 13.08 -16.33
CA THR A 17 -2.42 14.02 -15.21
C THR A 17 -3.68 13.79 -14.38
N SER A 18 -3.80 12.58 -13.83
CA SER A 18 -4.84 12.24 -12.87
C SER A 18 -4.29 12.69 -11.53
N THR A 19 -4.98 13.59 -10.85
CA THR A 19 -4.77 13.77 -9.41
C THR A 19 -5.30 12.50 -8.73
N GLU A 20 -4.56 11.40 -8.80
CA GLU A 20 -4.96 10.07 -8.30
C GLU A 20 -5.19 10.07 -6.79
N VAL A 21 -4.51 10.97 -6.09
CA VAL A 21 -4.62 11.16 -4.65
C VAL A 21 -4.86 12.64 -4.36
N ASP A 22 -5.91 12.95 -3.60
CA ASP A 22 -6.10 14.29 -3.06
C ASP A 22 -5.08 14.52 -1.94
N LYS A 23 -3.96 15.16 -2.28
CA LYS A 23 -2.85 15.45 -1.36
C LYS A 23 -3.28 16.31 -0.17
N THR A 24 -4.28 17.17 -0.33
CA THR A 24 -4.79 18.00 0.77
C THR A 24 -5.51 17.11 1.78
N LYS A 25 -6.38 16.22 1.30
CA LYS A 25 -7.12 15.28 2.16
C LYS A 25 -6.19 14.26 2.80
N LEU A 26 -5.20 13.78 2.05
CA LEU A 26 -4.16 12.90 2.59
C LEU A 26 -3.38 13.60 3.72
N ASN A 27 -2.91 14.83 3.51
CA ASN A 27 -2.19 15.58 4.55
C ASN A 27 -3.07 15.85 5.79
N GLN A 28 -4.38 16.11 5.60
CA GLN A 28 -5.33 16.23 6.70
C GLN A 28 -5.47 14.91 7.49
N LEU A 29 -5.53 13.77 6.79
CA LEU A 29 -5.54 12.45 7.42
C LEU A 29 -4.25 12.24 8.23
N LEU A 30 -3.07 12.45 7.63
CA LEU A 30 -1.78 12.25 8.28
C LEU A 30 -1.62 13.11 9.53
N ASN A 31 -2.05 14.37 9.46
CA ASN A 31 -2.08 15.24 10.64
C ASN A 31 -3.02 14.69 11.71
N THR A 32 -4.21 14.22 11.33
CA THR A 32 -5.15 13.62 12.29
C THR A 32 -4.58 12.36 12.94
N VAL A 33 -3.89 11.51 12.17
CA VAL A 33 -3.18 10.33 12.69
C VAL A 33 -2.16 10.74 13.74
N ARG A 34 -1.26 11.68 13.42
CA ARG A 34 -0.23 12.18 14.34
C ARG A 34 -0.81 12.69 15.67
N HIS A 35 -1.92 13.43 15.63
CA HIS A 35 -2.60 13.92 16.83
C HIS A 35 -3.40 12.85 17.60
N SER A 36 -3.68 11.72 16.96
CA SER A 36 -4.44 10.61 17.56
C SER A 36 -3.54 9.53 18.17
N LEU A 37 -2.22 9.63 17.97
CA LEU A 37 -1.25 8.75 18.58
C LEU A 37 -1.29 8.88 20.11
N LYS A 38 -1.15 7.74 20.78
CA LYS A 38 -1.03 7.65 22.23
C LYS A 38 0.32 7.07 22.58
N ARG A 39 0.91 7.52 23.68
CA ARG A 39 2.14 6.94 24.22
C ARG A 39 1.82 5.67 25.00
N SER A 40 2.50 4.58 24.67
CA SER A 40 2.48 3.34 25.44
C SER A 40 3.23 3.55 26.77
N VAL A 41 2.63 3.13 27.88
CA VAL A 41 3.29 3.15 29.20
C VAL A 41 4.30 2.01 29.33
N LEU A 42 4.17 0.96 28.52
CA LEU A 42 4.99 -0.25 28.61
C LEU A 42 6.26 -0.19 27.76
N SER A 43 6.17 0.40 26.57
CA SER A 43 7.25 0.44 25.57
C SER A 43 7.75 1.84 25.28
N GLU A 44 7.12 2.87 25.87
CA GLU A 44 7.32 4.29 25.57
C GLU A 44 7.07 4.72 24.10
N ALA A 45 6.79 3.77 23.21
CA ALA A 45 6.46 3.99 21.81
C ALA A 45 5.09 4.67 21.65
N SER A 46 4.93 5.41 20.56
CA SER A 46 3.63 5.96 20.17
C SER A 46 2.86 4.95 19.32
N PHE A 47 1.56 4.79 19.57
CA PHE A 47 0.71 3.88 18.80
C PHE A 47 -0.64 4.52 18.50
N LEU A 48 -1.28 4.09 17.41
CA LEU A 48 -2.63 4.50 17.05
C LEU A 48 -3.65 3.49 17.59
N PRO A 49 -4.57 3.87 18.50
CA PRO A 49 -5.57 2.95 19.03
C PRO A 49 -6.52 2.40 17.96
N GLU A 50 -6.90 1.12 18.07
CA GLU A 50 -7.76 0.43 17.10
C GLU A 50 -9.11 1.12 16.85
N ASN A 51 -9.69 1.74 17.89
CA ASN A 51 -10.92 2.51 17.74
C ASN A 51 -10.74 3.81 16.93
N GLN A 52 -9.53 4.38 16.91
CA GLN A 52 -9.21 5.53 16.07
C GLN A 52 -8.99 5.09 14.62
N ILE A 53 -8.31 3.96 14.39
CA ILE A 53 -8.14 3.38 13.04
C ILE A 53 -9.49 3.24 12.34
N LYS A 54 -10.49 2.66 13.01
CA LYS A 54 -11.85 2.50 12.48
C LYS A 54 -12.57 3.82 12.16
N LYS A 55 -12.24 4.91 12.86
CA LYS A 55 -12.80 6.26 12.60
C LYS A 55 -12.09 7.00 11.48
N LEU A 56 -10.82 6.66 11.23
CA LEU A 56 -9.98 7.31 10.23
C LEU A 56 -10.14 6.66 8.85
N VAL A 57 -10.34 5.35 8.83
CA VAL A 57 -10.51 4.56 7.61
C VAL A 57 -11.99 4.21 7.43
N THR A 58 -12.73 5.13 6.80
CA THR A 58 -14.15 4.95 6.45
C THR A 58 -14.35 5.14 4.94
N PRO A 59 -15.40 4.56 4.34
CA PRO A 59 -15.62 4.66 2.89
C PRO A 59 -15.63 6.10 2.38
N ASP A 60 -16.29 7.03 3.10
CA ASP A 60 -16.36 8.43 2.71
C ASP A 60 -14.99 9.13 2.74
N LYS A 61 -14.17 8.84 3.75
CA LYS A 61 -12.82 9.39 3.86
C LYS A 61 -11.89 8.82 2.79
N ILE A 62 -11.98 7.52 2.52
CA ILE A 62 -11.19 6.88 1.48
C ILE A 62 -11.57 7.43 0.11
N LYS A 63 -12.86 7.58 -0.20
CA LYS A 63 -13.30 8.21 -1.45
C LYS A 63 -12.87 9.67 -1.56
N ALA A 64 -12.79 10.40 -0.45
CA ALA A 64 -12.27 11.77 -0.47
C ALA A 64 -10.76 11.83 -0.76
N ILE A 65 -9.98 10.83 -0.33
CA ILE A 65 -8.53 10.76 -0.55
C ILE A 65 -8.21 10.17 -1.94
N LEU A 66 -8.96 9.14 -2.34
CA LEU A 66 -8.83 8.40 -3.60
C LEU A 66 -10.13 8.54 -4.41
N PRO A 67 -10.38 9.72 -5.01
CA PRO A 67 -11.66 10.01 -5.67
C PRO A 67 -11.97 9.09 -6.85
N ASN A 68 -10.94 8.51 -7.46
CA ASN A 68 -11.06 7.62 -8.61
C ASN A 68 -10.99 6.13 -8.24
N ALA A 69 -10.89 5.80 -6.95
CA ALA A 69 -10.81 4.41 -6.51
C ALA A 69 -12.10 3.65 -6.83
N LYS A 70 -11.95 2.45 -7.41
CA LYS A 70 -13.07 1.54 -7.64
C LYS A 70 -13.75 1.17 -6.31
N PRO A 71 -15.08 0.96 -6.27
CA PRO A 71 -15.79 0.58 -5.05
C PRO A 71 -15.19 -0.64 -4.34
N GLU A 72 -14.71 -1.61 -5.11
CA GLU A 72 -14.05 -2.82 -4.58
C GLU A 72 -12.73 -2.52 -3.83
N LEU A 73 -11.97 -1.51 -4.28
CA LEU A 73 -10.76 -1.10 -3.58
C LEU A 73 -11.11 -0.44 -2.24
N VAL A 74 -12.11 0.44 -2.25
CA VAL A 74 -12.62 1.08 -1.02
C VAL A 74 -13.13 0.03 -0.03
N ASP A 75 -13.89 -0.95 -0.50
CA ASP A 75 -14.41 -2.05 0.32
C ASP A 75 -13.29 -2.90 0.91
N PHE A 76 -12.29 -3.27 0.10
CA PHE A 76 -11.11 -4.00 0.53
C PHE A 76 -10.35 -3.26 1.63
N ILE A 77 -10.05 -1.96 1.44
CA ILE A 77 -9.40 -1.10 2.43
C ILE A 77 -10.20 -1.10 3.73
N CYS A 78 -11.50 -0.83 3.63
CA CYS A 78 -12.37 -0.66 4.80
C CYS A 78 -12.67 -1.98 5.53
N LYS A 79 -12.57 -3.14 4.89
CA LYS A 79 -12.82 -4.44 5.53
C LYS A 79 -11.54 -5.12 6.02
N HIS A 80 -10.46 -5.06 5.24
CA HIS A 80 -9.32 -5.94 5.40
C HIS A 80 -7.97 -5.22 5.57
N ALA A 81 -7.83 -3.98 5.10
CA ALA A 81 -6.52 -3.35 4.92
C ALA A 81 -6.46 -1.92 5.50
N LYS A 82 -6.99 -1.69 6.70
CA LYS A 82 -7.02 -0.34 7.31
C LYS A 82 -5.64 0.10 7.78
N LYS A 83 -4.90 -0.78 8.44
CA LYS A 83 -3.55 -0.52 8.91
C LYS A 83 -2.62 -0.37 7.72
N LEU A 84 -2.71 -1.28 6.76
CA LEU A 84 -1.99 -1.18 5.48
C LEU A 84 -2.22 0.17 4.80
N PHE A 85 -3.47 0.62 4.69
CA PHE A 85 -3.77 1.93 4.11
C PHE A 85 -3.17 3.10 4.89
N LEU A 86 -3.23 3.06 6.22
CA LEU A 86 -2.65 4.12 7.05
C LEU A 86 -1.13 4.15 6.94
N THR A 87 -0.47 2.99 6.94
CA THR A 87 0.96 2.87 6.65
C THR A 87 1.24 3.43 5.25
N ALA A 88 0.49 2.98 4.23
CA ALA A 88 0.55 3.41 2.81
C ALA A 88 0.53 4.92 2.66
N SER A 89 -0.31 5.56 3.47
CA SER A 89 -0.52 7.00 3.45
C SER A 89 0.72 7.81 3.84
N PHE A 90 1.67 7.24 4.59
CA PHE A 90 2.91 7.93 4.97
C PHE A 90 4.00 7.86 3.88
N HIS A 91 3.84 7.03 2.86
CA HIS A 91 4.82 6.88 1.80
C HIS A 91 4.73 8.00 0.74
N HIS A 92 5.88 8.42 0.22
CA HIS A 92 5.98 9.34 -0.92
C HIS A 92 5.77 8.59 -2.25
N GLY A 93 4.58 8.03 -2.46
CA GLY A 93 4.25 7.28 -3.67
C GLY A 93 2.80 7.45 -4.11
N ASN A 94 2.42 6.74 -5.17
CA ASN A 94 1.04 6.67 -5.58
C ASN A 94 0.25 5.74 -4.67
N LEU A 95 -0.45 6.31 -3.69
CA LEU A 95 -1.23 5.59 -2.71
C LEU A 95 -2.27 4.65 -3.35
N GLN A 96 -2.87 5.02 -4.48
CA GLN A 96 -3.86 4.17 -5.13
C GLN A 96 -3.21 2.91 -5.73
N ASP A 97 -2.13 3.07 -6.49
CA ASP A 97 -1.37 1.95 -7.07
C ASP A 97 -0.83 0.99 -6.01
N ILE A 98 -0.39 1.55 -4.88
CA ILE A 98 0.04 0.80 -3.71
C ILE A 98 -1.10 -0.10 -3.22
N MET A 99 -2.28 0.49 -2.98
CA MET A 99 -3.43 -0.27 -2.47
C MET A 99 -3.98 -1.26 -3.49
N ASP A 100 -3.95 -0.93 -4.78
CA ASP A 100 -4.33 -1.85 -5.86
C ASP A 100 -3.38 -3.05 -5.94
N THR A 101 -2.08 -2.83 -5.71
CA THR A 101 -1.08 -3.91 -5.62
C THR A 101 -1.37 -4.83 -4.43
N PHE A 102 -1.61 -4.26 -3.24
CA PHE A 102 -2.00 -5.06 -2.06
C PHE A 102 -3.28 -5.85 -2.29
N LYS A 103 -4.31 -5.24 -2.89
CA LYS A 103 -5.55 -5.92 -3.24
C LYS A 103 -5.30 -7.07 -4.22
N TYR A 104 -4.50 -6.85 -5.25
CA TYR A 104 -4.21 -7.85 -6.29
C TYR A 104 -3.53 -9.10 -5.70
N HIS A 105 -2.61 -8.93 -4.75
CA HIS A 105 -1.93 -10.03 -4.07
C HIS A 105 -2.67 -10.56 -2.83
N GLY A 106 -3.79 -9.93 -2.43
CA GLY A 106 -4.60 -10.35 -1.28
C GLY A 106 -3.98 -10.00 0.07
N MET A 107 -3.11 -8.99 0.13
CA MET A 107 -2.41 -8.59 1.35
C MET A 107 -3.34 -7.80 2.30
N THR A 108 -3.49 -8.24 3.55
CA THR A 108 -4.41 -7.63 4.53
C THR A 108 -3.66 -7.15 5.78
N ASP A 109 -4.40 -6.61 6.75
CA ASP A 109 -3.82 -6.21 8.04
C ASP A 109 -3.32 -7.43 8.88
N LYS A 110 -3.64 -8.67 8.48
CA LYS A 110 -3.20 -9.89 9.19
C LYS A 110 -1.73 -10.20 8.98
N GLU A 111 -1.19 -9.74 7.86
CA GLU A 111 0.20 -9.87 7.47
C GLU A 111 1.08 -8.81 8.18
N LEU A 112 0.49 -7.99 9.06
CA LEU A 112 1.19 -7.00 9.88
C LEU A 112 1.36 -7.44 11.35
N PRO A 113 2.48 -7.07 11.99
CA PRO A 113 3.67 -6.46 11.38
C PRO A 113 4.43 -7.49 10.54
N ILE A 114 5.00 -7.05 9.41
CA ILE A 114 5.94 -7.88 8.67
C ILE A 114 7.18 -7.96 9.55
N ARG A 115 7.50 -9.15 10.06
CA ARG A 115 8.68 -9.35 10.90
C ARG A 115 9.91 -9.06 10.06
N ASP A 116 10.79 -8.22 10.61
CA ASP A 116 12.17 -7.97 10.17
C ASP A 116 12.38 -8.25 8.67
N LEU A 117 12.12 -7.24 7.82
CA LEU A 117 12.59 -7.20 6.42
C LEU A 117 14.13 -7.22 6.31
N THR A 118 14.84 -7.64 7.36
CA THR A 118 16.28 -7.80 7.45
C THR A 118 16.69 -9.07 6.72
N SER A 119 17.16 -8.89 5.49
CA SER A 119 17.90 -9.83 4.63
C SER A 119 17.26 -11.16 4.23
N GLU A 120 16.55 -11.91 5.09
CA GLU A 120 15.99 -13.22 4.70
C GLU A 120 14.70 -13.09 3.88
N ASP A 121 13.83 -12.13 4.22
CA ASP A 121 12.65 -11.78 3.41
C ASP A 121 12.93 -10.68 2.37
N MET A 122 14.09 -10.02 2.46
CA MET A 122 14.49 -8.92 1.56
C MET A 122 14.84 -9.44 0.16
N TYR A 123 15.23 -10.70 0.08
CA TYR A 123 15.41 -11.43 -1.16
C TYR A 123 14.30 -12.47 -1.23
N CYS A 124 13.35 -12.36 -2.18
CA CYS A 124 12.57 -13.56 -2.51
C CYS A 124 13.60 -14.62 -2.88
N ASP A 125 13.64 -15.72 -2.12
CA ASP A 125 14.42 -16.89 -2.46
C ASP A 125 13.74 -17.53 -3.67
N VAL A 126 14.15 -17.05 -4.86
CA VAL A 126 13.58 -17.45 -6.14
C VAL A 126 14.24 -18.75 -6.54
N HIS A 127 13.47 -19.83 -6.55
CA HIS A 127 13.87 -21.06 -7.21
C HIS A 127 12.99 -21.29 -8.44
N THR A 128 13.56 -21.92 -9.47
CA THR A 128 12.83 -22.31 -10.67
C THR A 128 12.45 -23.77 -10.61
N GLU A 129 11.16 -24.05 -10.50
CA GLU A 129 10.61 -25.38 -10.76
C GLU A 129 10.18 -25.43 -12.24
N GLY A 130 11.08 -25.90 -13.11
CA GLY A 130 10.89 -25.85 -14.56
C GLY A 130 10.93 -24.42 -15.11
N LEU A 131 9.84 -23.95 -15.73
CA LEU A 131 9.70 -22.57 -16.23
C LEU A 131 9.03 -21.61 -15.22
N GLN A 132 8.60 -22.12 -14.06
CA GLN A 132 7.82 -21.35 -13.11
C GLN A 132 8.71 -20.77 -12.01
N ARG A 133 8.60 -19.46 -11.79
CA ARG A 133 9.22 -18.77 -10.66
C ARG A 133 8.43 -19.14 -9.40
N VAL A 134 9.09 -19.78 -8.44
CA VAL A 134 8.50 -20.11 -7.12
C VAL A 134 9.22 -19.27 -6.08
N CYS A 135 8.45 -18.50 -5.31
CA CYS A 135 8.96 -17.77 -4.15
C CYS A 135 8.66 -18.58 -2.88
N SER A 136 9.61 -18.58 -1.94
CA SER A 136 9.53 -19.28 -0.65
C SER A 136 8.59 -18.61 0.37
N HIS A 137 8.18 -17.37 0.12
CA HIS A 137 7.33 -16.59 1.01
C HIS A 137 5.84 -16.74 0.67
N GLU A 138 4.98 -16.29 1.58
CA GLU A 138 3.54 -16.28 1.35
C GLU A 138 3.17 -15.45 0.11
N LYS A 139 2.12 -15.88 -0.61
CA LYS A 139 1.68 -15.23 -1.85
C LYS A 139 1.32 -13.75 -1.68
N ALA A 140 0.81 -13.36 -0.52
CA ALA A 140 0.50 -11.96 -0.21
C ALA A 140 1.74 -11.05 -0.25
N LEU A 141 2.91 -11.58 0.11
CA LEU A 141 4.18 -10.86 0.14
C LEU A 141 4.76 -10.60 -1.25
N GLU A 142 4.22 -11.24 -2.30
CA GLU A 142 4.56 -10.90 -3.69
C GLU A 142 4.26 -9.43 -4.03
N ALA A 143 3.38 -8.76 -3.26
CA ALA A 143 3.12 -7.33 -3.40
C ALA A 143 4.40 -6.48 -3.36
N PHE A 144 5.44 -6.95 -2.66
CA PHE A 144 6.72 -6.26 -2.52
C PHE A 144 7.67 -6.45 -3.68
N HIS A 145 7.45 -7.44 -4.56
CA HIS A 145 8.29 -7.61 -5.75
C HIS A 145 8.21 -6.45 -6.73
N ARG A 146 7.11 -5.68 -6.66
CA ARG A 146 6.89 -4.55 -7.55
C ARG A 146 7.55 -3.27 -7.05
N TRP A 147 8.11 -3.29 -5.85
CA TRP A 147 8.57 -2.12 -5.11
C TRP A 147 10.06 -2.25 -4.82
N ASP A 148 10.77 -1.13 -4.72
CA ASP A 148 12.17 -1.17 -4.30
C ASP A 148 12.22 -1.61 -2.82
N THR A 149 13.11 -2.55 -2.51
CA THR A 149 13.44 -2.99 -1.15
C THR A 149 13.66 -1.83 -0.17
N HIS A 150 14.22 -0.70 -0.63
CA HIS A 150 14.41 0.49 0.21
C HIS A 150 13.10 1.18 0.59
N ASP A 151 12.15 1.27 -0.35
CA ASP A 151 10.84 1.86 -0.14
C ASP A 151 10.03 0.98 0.83
N VAL A 152 10.07 -0.35 0.65
CA VAL A 152 9.38 -1.33 1.51
C VAL A 152 9.94 -1.33 2.94
N TRP A 153 11.26 -1.21 3.10
CA TRP A 153 11.92 -1.15 4.41
C TRP A 153 11.53 0.11 5.19
N THR A 154 11.59 1.28 4.54
CA THR A 154 11.17 2.57 5.13
C THR A 154 9.69 2.53 5.51
N PHE A 155 8.89 1.83 4.72
CA PHE A 155 7.46 1.80 4.85
C PHE A 155 6.94 1.06 6.09
N TYR A 156 7.57 -0.05 6.49
CA TYR A 156 7.07 -0.89 7.59
C TYR A 156 7.85 -0.83 8.89
N ASN A 157 9.14 -0.49 8.85
CA ASN A 157 9.94 -0.40 10.09
C ASN A 157 9.67 0.89 10.89
N ASP A 158 8.97 1.86 10.31
CA ASP A 158 8.51 3.09 10.99
C ASP A 158 7.14 2.94 11.70
N GLN A 159 6.60 1.71 11.83
CA GLN A 159 5.32 1.40 12.51
C GLN A 159 5.49 0.71 13.86
#